data_AF-A0A257NEX7-F1
#
_entry.id   AF-A0A257NEX7-F1
#
_cell.length_a   1.000
_cell.length_b   1.000
_cell.length_c   1.000
_cell.angle_alpha   90.00
_cell.angle_beta   90.00
_cell.angle_gamma   90.00
#
_symmetry.space_group_name_H-M   'P 1'
#
loop_
_entity.id
_entity.type
_entity.pdbx_description
1 polymer ?
#
loop_
_entity_poly.entity_id
_entity_poly.type
_entity_poly.pdbx_seq_one_letter_code
_entity_poly.pdbx_strand_id
1 'polypeptide(L)'
;MIAEATELETPLTHKIRQFSHLLMWFILGLALLTFLAGWLRGQEPIDTFIASVALAVAAIPEGLPVAVTITLAIGVARMAKRHVIIRKLPAVETLGGTTIICSDKTGTLTQNQMTVQAIYAAGVNYEVTGSGYEPRGEFRANGAPADPQKQRILMECLKAGLLCNDARIVQGPE
;
A
#
# COMPACT_ATOMS: atom_id res chain seq x y z
N MET A 1 21.38 -4.72 2.65
CA MET A 1 20.99 -3.42 3.24
C MET A 1 19.48 -3.15 3.14
N ILE A 2 18.60 -4.11 3.50
CA ILE A 2 17.15 -3.86 3.72
C ILE A 2 16.72 -4.33 5.14
N ALA A 3 17.56 -5.14 5.80
CA ALA A 3 17.29 -5.71 7.11
C ALA A 3 17.38 -4.71 8.28
N GLU A 4 17.86 -3.49 8.06
CA GLU A 4 18.00 -2.43 9.09
C GLU A 4 16.93 -1.34 8.98
N ALA A 5 15.93 -1.49 8.11
CA ALA A 5 14.84 -0.53 8.05
C ALA A 5 14.03 -0.61 9.36
N THR A 6 14.24 0.37 10.24
CA THR A 6 13.54 0.52 11.51
C THR A 6 12.04 0.63 11.25
N GLU A 7 11.25 -0.22 11.93
CA GLU A 7 9.80 -0.11 11.90
C GLU A 7 9.38 1.19 12.60
N LEU A 8 8.93 2.15 11.80
CA LEU A 8 8.36 3.39 12.30
C LEU A 8 6.97 3.13 12.87
N GLU A 9 6.74 3.60 14.09
CA GLU A 9 5.40 3.59 14.69
C GLU A 9 4.46 4.50 13.91
N THR A 10 3.22 4.08 13.77
CA THR A 10 2.22 4.86 13.05
C THR A 10 1.69 6.02 13.91
N PRO A 11 1.17 7.10 13.30
CA PRO A 11 0.65 8.25 14.05
C PRO A 11 -0.44 7.88 15.06
N LEU A 12 -1.35 6.97 14.75
CA LEU A 12 -2.40 6.47 15.64
C LEU A 12 -1.79 5.73 16.82
N THR A 13 -0.79 4.87 16.58
CA THR A 13 -0.07 4.16 17.64
C THR A 13 0.59 5.14 18.60
N HIS A 14 1.21 6.20 18.07
CA HIS A 14 1.81 7.26 18.87
C HIS A 14 0.76 8.04 19.69
N LYS A 15 -0.39 8.36 19.08
CA LYS A 15 -1.51 9.05 19.76
C LYS A 15 -2.15 8.19 20.84
N ILE A 16 -2.33 6.89 20.61
CA ILE A 16 -2.83 5.95 21.62
C ILE A 16 -1.85 5.87 22.78
N ARG A 17 -0.53 5.81 22.54
CA ARG A 17 0.48 5.81 23.60
C ARG A 17 0.42 7.10 24.44
N GLN A 18 0.33 8.26 23.81
CA GLN A 18 0.18 9.55 24.51
C GLN A 18 -1.09 9.58 25.35
N PHE A 19 -2.20 9.13 24.79
CA PHE A 19 -3.48 9.03 25.50
C PHE A 19 -3.40 8.08 26.70
N SER A 20 -2.80 6.89 26.52
CA SER A 20 -2.61 5.91 27.61
C SER A 20 -1.75 6.48 28.73
N HIS A 21 -0.69 7.22 28.43
CA HIS A 21 0.13 7.88 29.47
C HIS A 21 -0.64 8.98 30.18
N LEU A 22 -1.39 9.82 29.47
CA LEU A 22 -2.21 10.85 30.09
C LEU A 22 -3.24 10.23 31.05
N LEU A 23 -3.92 9.19 30.59
CA LEU A 23 -4.92 8.49 31.39
C LEU A 23 -4.30 7.79 32.60
N MET A 24 -3.12 7.18 32.46
CA MET A 24 -2.37 6.57 33.56
C MET A 24 -2.09 7.58 34.68
N TRP A 25 -1.57 8.77 34.34
CA TRP A 25 -1.32 9.83 35.34
C TRP A 25 -2.62 10.32 35.99
N PHE A 26 -3.70 10.43 35.21
CA PHE A 26 -5.01 10.80 35.73
C PHE A 26 -5.56 9.75 36.72
N ILE A 27 -5.49 8.47 36.38
CA ILE A 27 -5.95 7.36 37.23
C ILE A 27 -5.13 7.30 38.52
N LEU A 28 -3.80 7.41 38.43
CA LEU A 28 -2.93 7.44 39.61
C LEU A 28 -3.23 8.63 40.52
N GLY A 29 -3.45 9.81 39.91
CA GLY A 29 -3.86 11.00 40.64
C GLY A 29 -5.17 10.79 41.38
N LEU A 30 -6.19 10.25 40.71
CA LEU A 30 -7.51 9.96 41.29
C LEU A 30 -7.40 8.95 42.44
N ALA A 31 -6.66 7.85 42.25
CA ALA A 31 -6.47 6.80 43.25
C ALA A 31 -5.73 7.32 44.49
N LEU A 32 -4.71 8.16 44.31
CA LEU A 32 -4.02 8.80 45.43
C LEU A 32 -4.96 9.77 46.17
N LEU A 33 -5.77 10.54 45.44
CA LEU A 33 -6.73 11.47 46.01
C LEU A 33 -7.81 10.74 46.83
N THR A 34 -8.35 9.63 46.32
CA THR A 34 -9.33 8.81 47.06
C THR A 34 -8.71 8.17 48.28
N PHE A 35 -7.47 7.69 48.18
CA PHE A 35 -6.75 7.12 49.32
C PHE A 35 -6.56 8.15 50.44
N LEU A 36 -6.05 9.33 50.10
CA LEU A 36 -5.85 10.41 51.06
C LEU A 36 -7.17 10.89 51.67
N ALA A 37 -8.24 10.99 50.88
CA ALA A 37 -9.55 11.39 51.37
C ALA A 37 -10.14 10.38 52.37
N GLY A 38 -10.01 9.08 52.13
CA GLY A 38 -10.46 8.05 53.06
C GLY A 38 -9.61 8.01 54.33
N TRP A 39 -8.30 8.15 54.21
CA TRP A 39 -7.39 8.26 55.34
C TRP A 39 -7.73 9.46 56.23
N LEU A 40 -7.94 10.65 55.65
CA LEU A 40 -8.32 11.87 56.38
C LEU A 40 -9.70 11.78 57.03
N ARG A 41 -10.59 10.92 56.53
CA ARG A 41 -11.89 10.62 57.14
C ARG A 41 -11.82 9.60 58.28
N GLY A 42 -10.63 9.06 58.58
CA GLY A 42 -10.44 8.07 59.64
C GLY A 42 -10.92 6.66 59.26
N GLN A 43 -11.04 6.37 57.95
CA GLN A 43 -11.36 5.02 57.49
C GLN A 43 -10.15 4.08 57.68
N GLU A 44 -10.42 2.76 57.73
CA GLU A 44 -9.35 1.79 57.81
C GLU A 44 -8.40 1.90 56.60
N PRO A 45 -7.07 1.97 56.79
CA PRO A 45 -6.10 2.11 55.71
C PRO A 45 -6.19 1.03 54.63
N ILE A 46 -6.43 -0.22 55.05
CA ILE A 46 -6.51 -1.37 54.15
C ILE A 46 -7.74 -1.26 53.27
N ASP A 47 -8.91 -0.98 53.83
CA ASP A 47 -10.16 -0.82 53.08
C ASP A 47 -10.07 0.33 52.08
N THR A 48 -9.48 1.45 52.52
CA THR A 48 -9.29 2.64 51.69
C THR A 48 -8.32 2.37 50.53
N PHE A 49 -7.27 1.59 50.78
CA PHE A 49 -6.32 1.17 49.75
C PHE A 49 -7.00 0.25 48.72
N ILE A 50 -7.73 -0.77 49.17
CA ILE A 50 -8.48 -1.69 48.30
C ILE A 50 -9.47 -0.92 47.43
N ALA A 51 -10.22 0.01 48.00
CA ALA A 51 -11.18 0.84 47.26
C ALA A 51 -10.49 1.70 46.19
N SER A 52 -9.33 2.29 46.50
CA SER A 52 -8.57 3.13 45.57
C SER A 52 -7.97 2.32 44.41
N VAL A 53 -7.49 1.11 44.68
CA VAL A 53 -7.02 0.19 43.63
C VAL A 53 -8.19 -0.30 42.77
N ALA A 54 -9.33 -0.64 43.37
CA ALA A 54 -10.52 -1.06 42.63
C ALA A 54 -11.01 0.03 41.67
N LEU A 55 -11.02 1.28 42.12
CA LEU A 55 -11.32 2.45 41.28
C LEU A 55 -10.31 2.58 40.13
N ALA A 56 -9.02 2.42 40.42
CA ALA A 56 -7.97 2.53 39.42
C ALA A 56 -8.12 1.48 38.31
N VAL A 57 -8.35 0.21 38.68
CA VAL A 57 -8.56 -0.89 37.74
C VAL A 57 -9.83 -0.66 36.91
N ALA A 58 -10.93 -0.22 37.54
CA ALA A 58 -12.18 0.06 36.84
C ALA A 58 -12.07 1.19 35.80
N ALA A 59 -11.08 2.08 35.95
CA ALA A 59 -10.85 3.20 35.04
C ALA A 59 -9.94 2.85 33.83
N ILE A 60 -9.32 1.66 33.80
CA ILE A 60 -8.44 1.25 32.70
C ILE A 60 -9.29 0.92 31.45
N PRO A 61 -8.98 1.48 30.27
CA PRO A 61 -9.79 1.31 29.08
C PRO A 61 -9.39 0.05 28.31
N GLU A 62 -9.65 -1.12 28.90
CA GLU A 62 -9.30 -2.43 28.32
C GLU A 62 -9.97 -2.68 26.95
N GLY A 63 -11.11 -2.02 26.69
CA GLY A 63 -11.82 -2.10 25.41
C GLY A 63 -11.16 -1.32 24.26
N LEU A 64 -10.30 -0.35 24.54
CA LEU A 64 -9.72 0.52 23.50
C LEU A 64 -8.80 -0.24 22.53
N PRO A 65 -7.83 -1.08 22.97
CA PRO A 65 -7.00 -1.86 22.05
C PRO A 65 -7.82 -2.80 21.16
N VAL A 66 -8.90 -3.37 21.70
CA VAL A 66 -9.80 -4.28 20.98
C VAL A 66 -10.55 -3.51 19.88
N ALA A 67 -11.16 -2.37 20.23
CA ALA A 67 -11.89 -1.54 19.28
C ALA A 67 -11.02 -1.07 18.10
N VAL A 68 -9.78 -0.65 18.39
CA VAL A 68 -8.81 -0.23 17.36
C VAL A 68 -8.46 -1.39 16.43
N THR A 69 -8.18 -2.57 16.99
CA THR A 69 -7.83 -3.77 16.21
C THR A 69 -8.97 -4.20 15.29
N ILE A 70 -10.20 -4.25 15.80
CA ILE A 70 -11.39 -4.58 15.00
C ILE A 70 -11.59 -3.56 13.87
N THR A 71 -11.45 -2.28 14.18
CA THR A 71 -11.61 -1.21 13.18
C THR A 71 -10.57 -1.33 12.05
N LEU A 72 -9.30 -1.58 12.39
CA LEU A 72 -8.25 -1.81 11.41
C LEU A 72 -8.50 -3.08 10.59
N ALA A 73 -8.97 -4.17 11.23
CA ALA A 73 -9.28 -5.42 10.55
C ALA A 73 -10.41 -5.27 9.52
N ILE A 74 -11.47 -4.51 9.85
CA ILE A 74 -12.53 -4.16 8.90
C ILE A 74 -11.95 -3.38 7.71
N GLY A 75 -11.03 -2.45 7.97
CA GLY A 75 -10.29 -1.71 6.93
C GLY A 75 -9.51 -2.63 6.00
N VAL A 76 -8.72 -3.57 6.57
CA VAL A 76 -7.99 -4.58 5.79
C VAL A 76 -8.92 -5.43 4.93
N ALA A 77 -10.02 -5.92 5.51
CA ALA A 77 -10.98 -6.74 4.78
C ALA A 77 -11.60 -5.97 3.60
N ARG A 78 -11.85 -4.66 3.75
CA ARG A 78 -12.36 -3.81 2.67
C ARG A 78 -11.31 -3.55 1.59
N MET A 79 -10.04 -3.41 1.96
CA MET A 79 -8.91 -3.21 1.04
C MET A 79 -8.61 -4.48 0.22
N ALA A 80 -8.69 -5.65 0.84
CA ALA A 80 -8.50 -6.95 0.17
C ALA A 80 -9.50 -7.15 -0.98
N LYS A 81 -10.76 -6.73 -0.80
CA LYS A 81 -11.79 -6.74 -1.86
C LYS A 81 -11.46 -5.82 -3.05
N ARG A 82 -10.46 -4.96 -2.93
CA ARG A 82 -9.98 -4.03 -3.97
C ARG A 82 -8.57 -4.38 -4.45
N HIS A 83 -8.17 -5.65 -4.34
CA HIS A 83 -6.85 -6.14 -4.74
C HIS A 83 -5.67 -5.53 -3.97
N VAL A 84 -5.88 -5.05 -2.75
CA VAL A 84 -4.82 -4.53 -1.88
C VAL A 84 -4.54 -5.53 -0.76
N ILE A 85 -3.32 -6.07 -0.71
CA ILE A 85 -2.90 -7.03 0.32
C ILE A 85 -2.15 -6.29 1.42
N ILE A 86 -2.76 -6.17 2.59
CA ILE A 86 -2.14 -5.56 3.78
C ILE A 86 -1.47 -6.65 4.62
N ARG A 87 -0.17 -6.52 4.87
CA ARG A 87 0.61 -7.48 5.69
C ARG A 87 0.64 -7.14 7.18
N LYS A 88 0.40 -5.88 7.54
CA LYS A 88 0.42 -5.37 8.92
C LYS A 88 -0.78 -4.45 9.15
N LEU A 89 -1.60 -4.73 10.17
CA LEU A 89 -2.81 -3.95 10.44
C LEU A 89 -2.59 -2.43 10.54
N PRO A 90 -1.50 -1.93 11.19
CA PRO A 90 -1.25 -0.49 11.27
C PRO A 90 -1.01 0.18 9.91
N ALA A 91 -0.62 -0.58 8.88
CA ALA A 91 -0.38 -0.02 7.54
C ALA A 91 -1.65 0.54 6.88
N VAL A 92 -2.84 0.13 7.32
CA VAL A 92 -4.12 0.71 6.87
C VAL A 92 -4.17 2.21 7.16
N GLU A 93 -3.68 2.62 8.33
CA GLU A 93 -3.64 4.02 8.73
C GLU A 93 -2.65 4.81 7.89
N THR A 94 -1.40 4.32 7.78
CA THR A 94 -0.35 4.98 6.99
C THR A 94 -0.76 5.14 5.53
N LEU A 95 -1.45 4.16 4.95
CA LEU A 95 -1.99 4.26 3.59
C LEU A 95 -3.01 5.42 3.48
N GLY A 96 -3.88 5.58 4.47
CA GLY A 96 -4.84 6.69 4.52
C GLY A 96 -4.20 8.07 4.68
N GLY A 97 -3.03 8.14 5.33
CA GLY A 97 -2.25 9.37 5.50
C GLY A 97 -1.16 9.60 4.45
N THR A 98 -1.12 8.81 3.37
CA THR A 98 -0.07 8.93 2.34
C THR A 98 -0.17 10.26 1.60
N THR A 99 0.90 11.06 1.66
CA THR A 99 1.00 12.36 0.97
C THR A 99 1.86 12.30 -0.29
N ILE A 100 2.77 11.32 -0.39
CA ILE A 100 3.68 11.14 -1.52
C ILE A 100 3.64 9.67 -1.94
N ILE A 101 3.41 9.42 -3.23
CA ILE A 101 3.46 8.08 -3.83
C ILE A 101 4.69 8.02 -4.73
N CYS A 102 5.71 7.29 -4.29
CA CYS A 102 6.84 6.91 -5.13
C CYS A 102 6.51 5.57 -5.78
N SER A 103 6.25 5.57 -7.09
CA SER A 103 5.90 4.37 -7.85
C SER A 103 6.96 4.08 -8.90
N ASP A 104 7.25 2.80 -9.12
CA ASP A 104 8.10 2.38 -10.23
C ASP A 104 7.34 2.49 -11.56
N LYS A 105 8.04 2.74 -12.67
CA LYS A 105 7.42 2.86 -13.99
C LYS A 105 7.10 1.48 -14.57
N THR A 106 8.09 0.62 -14.65
CA THR A 106 7.99 -0.64 -15.40
C THR A 106 7.25 -1.67 -14.57
N GLY A 107 6.12 -2.17 -15.08
CA GLY A 107 5.30 -3.17 -14.38
C GLY A 107 4.39 -2.62 -13.27
N THR A 108 4.39 -1.30 -13.01
CA THR A 108 3.38 -0.64 -12.15
C THR A 108 2.61 0.43 -12.91
N LEU A 109 3.27 1.48 -13.42
CA LEU A 109 2.61 2.50 -14.26
C LEU A 109 2.40 2.03 -15.70
N THR A 110 3.28 1.16 -16.19
CA THR A 110 3.21 0.57 -17.52
C THR A 110 2.90 -0.91 -17.44
N GLN A 111 2.28 -1.47 -18.47
CA GLN A 111 1.94 -2.89 -18.54
C GLN A 111 3.16 -3.82 -18.70
N ASN A 112 4.38 -3.27 -18.75
CA ASN A 112 5.62 -3.99 -19.06
C ASN A 112 5.52 -4.80 -20.38
N GLN A 113 4.75 -4.26 -21.34
CA GLN A 113 4.60 -4.80 -22.68
C GLN A 113 5.30 -3.83 -23.63
N MET A 114 6.49 -4.22 -24.12
CA MET A 114 7.20 -3.41 -25.10
C MET A 114 6.54 -3.62 -26.47
N THR A 115 5.94 -2.57 -27.01
CA THR A 115 5.27 -2.59 -28.29
C THR A 115 5.87 -1.55 -29.21
N VAL A 116 6.21 -1.95 -30.43
CA VAL A 116 6.67 -1.04 -31.48
C VAL A 116 5.48 -0.16 -31.90
N GLN A 117 5.62 1.16 -31.78
CA GLN A 117 4.60 2.14 -32.18
C GLN A 117 4.91 2.77 -33.54
N ALA A 118 6.20 2.86 -33.89
CA ALA A 118 6.63 3.44 -35.16
C ALA A 118 7.93 2.81 -35.66
N ILE A 119 8.08 2.73 -36.97
CA ILE A 119 9.27 2.30 -37.69
C ILE A 119 9.61 3.39 -38.70
N TYR A 120 10.86 3.87 -38.69
CA TYR A 120 11.34 4.81 -39.70
C TYR A 120 12.31 4.10 -40.64
N ALA A 121 12.00 4.06 -41.93
CA ALA A 121 12.86 3.42 -42.92
C ALA A 121 12.87 4.20 -44.24
N ALA A 122 14.09 4.55 -44.70
CA ALA A 122 14.34 5.28 -45.95
C ALA A 122 13.45 6.50 -46.20
N GLY A 123 13.26 7.34 -45.17
CA GLY A 123 12.48 8.59 -45.30
C GLY A 123 10.99 8.43 -45.04
N VAL A 124 10.49 7.22 -44.78
CA VAL A 124 9.07 6.96 -44.50
C VAL A 124 8.88 6.59 -43.04
N ASN A 125 7.94 7.27 -42.38
CA ASN A 125 7.46 6.91 -41.05
C ASN A 125 6.27 5.95 -41.19
N TYR A 126 6.43 4.76 -40.64
CA TYR A 126 5.39 3.76 -40.52
C TYR A 126 4.89 3.74 -39.09
N GLU A 127 3.62 4.06 -38.88
CA GLU A 127 2.94 3.81 -37.62
C GLU A 127 2.54 2.33 -37.57
N VAL A 128 2.73 1.71 -36.42
CA VAL A 128 2.36 0.31 -36.16
C VAL A 128 1.28 0.33 -35.09
N THR A 129 0.07 -0.07 -35.48
CA THR A 129 -1.05 -0.18 -34.54
C THR A 129 -1.04 -1.54 -33.87
N GLY A 130 -1.79 -1.65 -32.76
CA GLY A 130 -1.78 -2.81 -31.90
C GLY A 130 -1.05 -2.54 -30.59
N SER A 131 -1.33 -3.37 -29.58
CA SER A 131 -0.76 -3.25 -28.25
C SER A 131 -0.41 -4.63 -27.72
N GLY A 132 0.67 -4.72 -26.94
CA GLY A 132 1.11 -5.98 -26.38
C GLY A 132 1.82 -6.87 -27.40
N TYR A 133 1.63 -8.18 -27.25
CA TYR A 133 2.29 -9.22 -28.03
C TYR A 133 1.33 -9.99 -28.95
N GLU A 134 0.06 -9.57 -29.04
CA GLU A 134 -0.86 -10.13 -30.02
C GLU A 134 -0.42 -9.67 -31.43
N PRO A 135 -0.29 -10.59 -32.42
CA PRO A 135 0.09 -10.25 -33.78
C PRO A 135 -1.10 -9.66 -34.57
N ARG A 136 -1.80 -8.69 -33.98
CA ARG A 136 -2.96 -7.99 -34.55
C ARG A 136 -2.67 -6.50 -34.58
N GLY A 137 -2.69 -5.94 -35.78
CA GLY A 137 -2.37 -4.55 -36.02
C GLY A 137 -2.29 -4.24 -37.51
N GLU A 138 -2.12 -2.97 -37.81
CA GLU A 138 -1.99 -2.42 -39.15
C GLU A 138 -0.71 -1.59 -39.23
N PHE A 139 -0.08 -1.60 -40.40
CA PHE A 139 0.97 -0.64 -40.71
C PHE A 139 0.34 0.54 -41.44
N ARG A 140 0.70 1.76 -41.07
CA ARG A 140 0.24 2.98 -41.74
C ARG A 140 1.42 3.84 -42.16
N ALA A 141 1.48 4.25 -43.42
CA ALA A 141 2.47 5.19 -43.91
C ALA A 141 1.80 6.55 -44.12
N ASN A 142 2.29 7.59 -43.42
CA ASN A 142 1.73 8.95 -43.51
C ASN A 142 0.19 8.98 -43.31
N GLY A 143 -0.34 8.14 -42.43
CA GLY A 143 -1.78 8.06 -42.11
C GLY A 143 -2.62 7.16 -43.02
N ALA A 144 -2.05 6.58 -44.10
CA ALA A 144 -2.76 5.65 -44.99
C ALA A 144 -2.33 4.19 -44.74
N PRO A 145 -3.23 3.20 -44.93
CA PRO A 145 -2.88 1.79 -44.83
C PRO A 145 -1.69 1.42 -45.72
N ALA A 146 -0.70 0.77 -45.13
CA ALA A 146 0.51 0.31 -45.79
C ALA A 146 0.59 -1.20 -45.70
N ASP A 147 0.66 -1.88 -46.84
CA ASP A 147 0.91 -3.32 -46.89
C ASP A 147 2.43 -3.58 -46.86
N PRO A 148 2.97 -4.21 -45.79
CA PRO A 148 4.41 -4.46 -45.68
C PRO A 148 4.96 -5.34 -46.80
N GLN A 149 4.15 -6.24 -47.36
CA GLN A 149 4.60 -7.14 -48.43
C GLN A 149 4.90 -6.39 -49.74
N LYS A 150 4.24 -5.25 -49.95
CA LYS A 150 4.45 -4.38 -51.12
C LYS A 150 5.59 -3.39 -50.94
N GLN A 151 6.18 -3.32 -49.74
CA GLN A 151 7.18 -2.32 -49.38
C GLN A 151 8.51 -2.97 -49.05
N ARG A 152 9.39 -3.02 -50.06
CA ARG A 152 10.69 -3.69 -49.96
C ARG A 152 11.51 -3.26 -48.75
N ILE A 153 11.60 -1.96 -48.48
CA ILE A 153 12.45 -1.42 -47.42
C ILE A 153 11.90 -1.76 -46.03
N LEU A 154 10.59 -1.60 -45.82
CA LEU A 154 9.93 -1.99 -44.57
C LEU A 154 10.12 -3.48 -44.31
N MET A 155 9.97 -4.32 -45.33
CA MET A 155 10.16 -5.77 -45.20
C MET A 155 11.59 -6.16 -44.82
N GLU A 156 12.61 -5.52 -45.39
CA GLU A 156 14.00 -5.78 -44.99
C GLU A 156 14.29 -5.33 -43.54
N CYS A 157 13.70 -4.21 -43.10
CA CYS A 157 13.80 -3.77 -41.69
C CYS A 157 13.17 -4.79 -40.73
N LEU A 158 11.98 -5.31 -41.08
CA LEU A 158 11.29 -6.32 -40.29
C LEU A 158 12.08 -7.64 -40.24
N LYS A 159 12.67 -8.07 -41.37
CA LYS A 159 13.55 -9.25 -41.41
C LYS A 159 14.79 -9.08 -40.54
N ALA A 160 15.43 -7.91 -40.56
CA ALA A 160 16.58 -7.64 -39.69
C ALA A 160 16.20 -7.76 -38.22
N GLY A 161 15.05 -7.20 -37.82
CA GLY A 161 14.51 -7.33 -36.46
C GLY A 161 14.05 -8.75 -36.09
N LEU A 162 13.68 -9.57 -37.06
CA LEU A 162 13.35 -10.99 -36.84
C LEU A 162 14.60 -11.85 -36.68
N LEU A 163 15.62 -11.64 -37.52
CA LEU A 163 16.83 -12.47 -37.56
C LEU A 163 17.82 -12.12 -36.44
N CYS A 164 17.88 -10.84 -36.05
CA CYS A 164 18.75 -10.36 -34.98
C CYS A 164 17.99 -10.32 -33.64
N ASN A 165 17.28 -11.40 -33.31
CA ASN A 165 16.46 -11.46 -32.12
C ASN A 165 16.40 -12.87 -31.53
N ASP A 166 16.65 -12.97 -30.23
CA ASP A 166 16.58 -14.23 -29.47
C ASP A 166 15.20 -14.45 -28.83
N ALA A 167 14.29 -13.48 -28.93
CA ALA A 167 12.94 -13.56 -28.39
C ALA A 167 12.02 -14.37 -29.30
N ARG A 168 11.07 -15.06 -28.68
CA ARG A 168 9.97 -15.77 -29.36
C ARG A 168 8.65 -15.43 -28.70
N ILE A 169 7.59 -15.32 -29.51
CA ILE A 169 6.23 -15.19 -28.98
C ILE A 169 5.80 -16.57 -28.50
N VAL A 170 5.44 -16.68 -27.22
CA VAL A 170 4.89 -17.90 -26.62
C VAL A 170 3.43 -17.61 -26.30
N GLN A 171 2.51 -18.36 -26.92
CA GLN A 171 1.11 -18.33 -26.52
C GLN A 171 1.00 -19.08 -25.19
N GLY A 172 0.63 -18.37 -24.12
CA GLY A 172 0.31 -18.99 -22.84
C GLY A 172 -1.01 -19.77 -22.91
N PRO A 173 -1.23 -20.77 -22.06
CA PRO A 173 -2.56 -21.34 -21.88
C PRO A 173 -3.50 -20.25 -21.34
N GLU A 174 -4.70 -20.15 -21.94
CA GLU A 174 -5.78 -19.28 -21.47
C GLU A 174 -6.16 -19.53 -20.00
#